data_AF-A0A4G5DVB1-F1
#
_entry.id   AF-A0A4G5DVB1-F1
#
_cell.length_a   1.000
_cell.length_b   1.000
_cell.length_c   1.000
_cell.angle_alpha   90.00
_cell.angle_beta   90.00
_cell.angle_gamma   90.00
#
_symmetry.space_group_name_H-M   'P 1'
#
loop_
_entity.id
_entity.type
_entity.pdbx_description
1 polymer ?
#
loop_
_entity_poly.entity_id
_entity_poly.type
_entity_poly.pdbx_seq_one_letter_code
_entity_poly.pdbx_strand_id
1 'polypeptide(L)'
;MAETNQNTDNLLDLTKITEPFDLASALRYMKENGEFIRCKNVSDDFYMYRDVQKRPVIVNGRRQLKDVETVWAFNQWGGTIATINVAVLLNHEFYIMKFDAEGNPDWTDPTVKSKE
;
A
#
# COMPACT_ATOMS: atom_id res chain seq x y z
N MET A 1 18.54 3.95 -25.52
CA MET A 1 17.71 4.37 -24.37
C MET A 1 16.35 3.74 -24.60
N ALA A 2 15.91 2.83 -23.72
CA ALA A 2 14.57 2.28 -23.82
C ALA A 2 13.61 3.34 -23.31
N GLU A 3 12.68 3.79 -24.17
CA GLU A 3 11.56 4.61 -23.75
C GLU A 3 10.69 3.74 -22.83
N THR A 4 10.69 4.07 -21.54
CA THR A 4 9.72 3.51 -20.59
C THR A 4 8.37 4.09 -20.93
N ASN A 5 7.58 3.38 -21.75
CA ASN A 5 6.15 3.61 -21.84
C ASN A 5 5.58 3.47 -20.42
N GLN A 6 5.20 4.59 -19.82
CA GLN A 6 4.53 4.62 -18.52
C GLN A 6 3.18 3.92 -18.70
N ASN A 7 3.11 2.64 -18.35
CA ASN A 7 1.90 1.86 -18.48
C ASN A 7 0.92 2.28 -17.37
N THR A 8 -0.14 3.00 -17.76
CA THR A 8 -1.16 3.51 -16.85
C THR A 8 -2.45 2.68 -16.86
N ASP A 9 -2.49 1.58 -17.64
CA ASP A 9 -3.71 0.80 -17.92
C ASP A 9 -4.31 0.14 -16.66
N ASN A 10 -3.60 0.11 -15.54
CA ASN A 10 -4.04 -0.48 -14.26
C ASN A 10 -4.15 0.52 -13.09
N LEU A 11 -4.02 1.82 -13.33
CA LEU A 11 -4.16 2.81 -12.25
C LEU A 11 -5.60 2.88 -11.75
N LEU A 12 -5.75 2.95 -10.44
CA LEU A 12 -7.05 3.07 -9.80
C LEU A 12 -7.60 4.49 -10.00
N ASP A 13 -8.87 4.60 -10.39
CA ASP A 13 -9.55 5.90 -10.46
C ASP A 13 -9.97 6.35 -9.06
N LEU A 14 -9.11 7.14 -8.43
CA LEU A 14 -9.29 7.63 -7.07
C LEU A 14 -10.56 8.47 -6.89
N THR A 15 -11.10 9.08 -7.96
CA THR A 15 -12.33 9.89 -7.88
C THR A 15 -13.59 9.06 -7.62
N LYS A 16 -13.51 7.75 -7.84
CA LYS A 16 -14.61 6.79 -7.66
C LYS A 16 -14.52 6.02 -6.35
N ILE A 17 -13.49 6.24 -5.54
CA ILE A 17 -13.32 5.57 -4.27
C ILE A 17 -13.98 6.40 -3.17
N THR A 18 -14.67 5.73 -2.26
CA THR A 18 -15.07 6.32 -0.98
C THR A 18 -14.11 5.86 0.10
N GLU A 19 -13.48 6.82 0.78
CA GLU A 19 -12.57 6.57 1.90
C GLU A 19 -13.17 7.09 3.22
N PRO A 20 -12.87 6.47 4.37
CA PRO A 20 -12.09 5.24 4.51
C PRO A 20 -12.84 3.99 4.03
N PHE A 21 -12.09 2.93 3.74
CA PHE A 21 -12.60 1.61 3.34
C PHE A 21 -12.11 0.49 4.27
N ASP A 22 -12.66 -0.72 4.08
CA ASP A 22 -12.31 -1.92 4.83
C ASP A 22 -11.00 -2.57 4.34
N LEU A 23 -10.46 -3.51 5.13
CA LEU A 23 -9.24 -4.23 4.76
C LEU A 23 -9.40 -5.01 3.45
N ALA A 24 -10.59 -5.57 3.17
CA ALA A 24 -10.81 -6.33 1.94
C ALA A 24 -10.61 -5.45 0.69
N SER A 25 -11.17 -4.24 0.70
CA SER A 25 -10.99 -3.25 -0.36
C SER A 25 -9.53 -2.80 -0.44
N ALA A 26 -8.90 -2.55 0.70
CA ALA A 26 -7.49 -2.19 0.77
C ALA A 26 -6.56 -3.21 0.10
N LEU A 27 -6.72 -4.50 0.44
CA LEU A 27 -5.92 -5.58 -0.12
C LEU A 27 -6.20 -5.78 -1.61
N ARG A 28 -7.44 -5.56 -2.06
CA ARG A 28 -7.78 -5.57 -3.48
C ARG A 28 -7.04 -4.48 -4.24
N TYR A 29 -7.13 -3.23 -3.78
CA TYR A 29 -6.45 -2.10 -4.44
C TYR A 29 -4.91 -2.28 -4.45
N MET A 30 -4.34 -2.74 -3.35
CA MET A 30 -2.90 -3.07 -3.29
C MET A 30 -2.50 -4.17 -4.28
N LYS A 31 -3.32 -5.22 -4.42
CA LYS A 31 -2.99 -6.37 -5.26
C LYS A 31 -3.23 -6.12 -6.74
N GLU A 32 -4.35 -5.50 -7.09
CA GLU A 32 -4.82 -5.34 -8.46
C GLU A 32 -4.25 -4.08 -9.11
N ASN A 33 -4.08 -3.01 -8.35
CA ASN A 33 -3.65 -1.70 -8.85
C ASN A 33 -2.25 -1.30 -8.38
N GLY A 34 -1.70 -1.98 -7.37
CA GLY A 34 -0.39 -1.65 -6.80
C GLY A 34 -0.43 -0.48 -5.83
N GLU A 35 -1.62 -0.13 -5.32
CA GLU A 35 -1.77 1.02 -4.43
C GLU A 35 -1.06 0.85 -3.10
N PHE A 36 -0.51 1.96 -2.62
CA PHE A 36 -0.04 2.09 -1.24
C PHE A 36 -1.25 2.37 -0.37
N ILE A 37 -1.39 1.63 0.74
CA ILE A 37 -2.55 1.72 1.62
C ILE A 37 -2.13 2.30 2.96
N ARG A 38 -2.73 3.41 3.38
CA ARG A 38 -2.57 3.95 4.73
C ARG A 38 -3.62 3.38 5.67
N CYS A 39 -3.21 2.95 6.86
CA CYS A 39 -4.10 2.74 7.99
C CYS A 39 -3.93 3.92 8.95
N LYS A 40 -5.03 4.65 9.23
CA LYS A 40 -5.02 5.81 10.11
C LYS A 40 -6.18 5.75 11.10
N ASN A 41 -5.85 5.73 12.38
CA ASN A 41 -6.79 5.94 13.48
C ASN A 41 -6.13 6.72 14.63
N VAL A 42 -6.73 6.71 15.83
CA VAL A 42 -6.17 7.44 17.00
C VAL A 42 -4.87 6.84 17.50
N SER A 43 -4.69 5.53 17.37
CA SER A 43 -3.55 4.78 17.91
C SER A 43 -2.50 4.42 16.85
N ASP A 44 -2.92 4.27 15.60
CA ASP A 44 -2.11 3.75 14.51
C ASP A 44 -2.06 4.73 13.34
N ASP A 45 -0.87 4.90 12.78
CA ASP A 45 -0.64 5.62 11.54
C ASP A 45 0.54 5.01 10.79
N PHE A 46 0.24 4.21 9.77
CA PHE A 46 1.23 3.55 8.94
C PHE A 46 0.70 3.35 7.53
N TYR A 47 1.59 3.24 6.55
CA TYR A 47 1.21 2.77 5.22
C TYR A 47 1.85 1.44 4.88
N MET A 48 1.20 0.71 4.00
CA MET A 48 1.58 -0.60 3.53
C MET A 48 1.66 -0.65 2.02
N TYR A 49 2.54 -1.49 1.50
CA TYR A 49 2.58 -1.82 0.08
C TYR A 49 3.07 -3.23 -0.15
N ARG A 50 2.66 -3.80 -1.29
CA ARG A 50 3.08 -5.12 -1.75
C ARG A 50 4.37 -5.01 -2.56
N ASP A 51 5.40 -5.72 -2.10
CA ASP A 51 6.65 -5.93 -2.82
C ASP A 51 6.67 -7.36 -3.37
N VAL A 52 7.05 -7.50 -4.64
CA VAL A 52 7.14 -8.80 -5.33
C VAL A 52 8.54 -8.97 -5.86
N GLN A 53 9.27 -9.93 -5.29
CA GLN A 53 10.65 -10.21 -5.66
C GLN A 53 10.77 -11.59 -6.29
N LYS A 54 11.43 -11.67 -7.45
CA LYS A 54 11.83 -12.95 -8.04
C LYS A 54 13.04 -13.51 -7.30
N ARG A 55 12.84 -14.61 -6.57
CA ARG A 55 13.91 -15.27 -5.82
C ARG A 55 14.14 -16.70 -6.33
N PRO A 56 15.41 -17.17 -6.36
CA PRO A 56 15.70 -18.57 -6.61
C PRO A 56 15.25 -19.41 -5.40
N VAL A 57 14.38 -20.38 -5.63
CA VAL A 57 13.88 -21.34 -4.62
C VAL A 57 14.08 -22.78 -5.11
N ILE A 58 14.07 -23.75 -4.21
CA ILE A 58 14.08 -25.17 -4.56
C ILE A 58 12.66 -25.72 -4.46
N VAL A 59 12.12 -26.20 -5.57
CA VAL A 59 10.82 -26.89 -5.63
C VAL A 59 11.04 -28.26 -6.26
N ASN A 60 10.67 -29.32 -5.56
CA ASN A 60 10.88 -30.72 -5.98
C ASN A 60 12.34 -31.01 -6.38
N GLY A 61 13.30 -30.53 -5.58
CA GLY A 61 14.73 -30.75 -5.79
C GLY A 61 15.36 -29.95 -6.94
N ARG A 62 14.61 -29.06 -7.62
CA ARG A 62 15.13 -28.24 -8.72
C ARG A 62 15.05 -26.74 -8.38
N ARG A 63 16.08 -26.00 -8.79
CA ARG A 63 16.14 -24.54 -8.65
C ARG A 63 15.20 -23.88 -9.66
N GLN A 64 14.33 -23.00 -9.19
CA GLN A 64 13.35 -22.27 -10.00
C GLN A 64 13.29 -20.82 -9.50
N LEU A 65 13.01 -19.88 -10.40
CA LEU A 65 12.64 -18.52 -10.00
C LEU A 65 11.16 -18.52 -9.61
N LYS A 66 10.85 -18.01 -8.43
CA LYS A 66 9.47 -17.84 -7.97
C LYS A 66 9.30 -16.42 -7.46
N ASP A 67 8.12 -15.87 -7.70
CA ASP A 67 7.70 -14.62 -7.10
C ASP A 67 7.47 -14.86 -5.59
N VAL A 68 8.16 -14.07 -4.78
CA VAL A 68 7.99 -14.01 -3.32
C VAL A 68 7.37 -12.67 -3.02
N GLU A 69 6.18 -12.73 -2.43
CA GLU A 69 5.43 -11.54 -2.07
C GLU A 69 5.69 -11.19 -0.60
N THR A 70 5.83 -9.91 -0.32
CA THR A 70 5.94 -9.37 1.04
C THR A 70 5.10 -8.11 1.10
N VAL A 71 4.32 -7.95 2.17
CA VAL A 71 3.68 -6.66 2.47
C VAL A 71 4.56 -5.97 3.51
N TRP A 72 5.08 -4.81 3.14
CA TRP A 72 5.80 -3.95 4.07
C TRP A 72 4.86 -2.95 4.72
N ALA A 73 5.17 -2.55 5.94
CA ALA A 73 4.44 -1.52 6.68
C ALA A 73 5.43 -0.53 7.29
N PHE A 74 5.21 0.77 7.09
CA PHE A 74 6.09 1.84 7.54
C PHE A 74 5.32 2.95 8.25
N ASN A 75 5.93 3.51 9.30
CA ASN A 75 5.44 4.74 9.95
C ASN A 75 5.97 6.00 9.24
N GLN A 76 5.52 7.17 9.70
CA GLN A 76 5.92 8.48 9.18
C GLN A 76 7.41 8.81 9.27
N TRP A 77 8.17 8.09 10.10
CA TRP A 77 9.61 8.27 10.24
C TRP A 77 10.42 7.28 9.39
N GLY A 78 9.77 6.50 8.54
CA GLY A 78 10.40 5.48 7.70
C GLY A 78 10.80 4.21 8.46
N GLY A 79 10.37 4.06 9.71
CA GLY A 79 10.57 2.85 10.50
C GLY A 79 9.56 1.76 10.14
N THR A 80 10.00 0.50 10.09
CA THR A 80 9.10 -0.63 9.88
C THR A 80 8.20 -0.86 11.10
N ILE A 81 6.94 -1.18 10.84
CA ILE A 81 6.01 -1.57 11.91
C ILE A 81 6.33 -3.00 12.35
N ALA A 82 6.81 -3.16 13.60
CA ALA A 82 7.15 -4.47 14.15
C ALA A 82 5.92 -5.27 14.61
N THR A 83 4.84 -4.58 14.98
CA THR A 83 3.61 -5.20 15.51
C THR A 83 2.41 -4.41 15.03
N ILE A 84 1.39 -5.08 14.51
CA ILE A 84 0.09 -4.50 14.13
C ILE A 84 -0.98 -5.11 15.04
N ASN A 85 -1.81 -4.27 15.65
CA ASN A 85 -2.99 -4.75 16.35
C ASN A 85 -4.02 -5.25 15.33
N VAL A 86 -4.24 -6.56 15.28
CA VAL A 86 -5.15 -7.17 14.29
C VAL A 86 -6.61 -6.73 14.44
N ALA A 87 -7.02 -6.16 15.57
CA ALA A 87 -8.36 -5.60 15.72
C ALA A 87 -8.60 -4.41 14.78
N VAL A 88 -7.55 -3.63 14.48
CA VAL A 88 -7.61 -2.49 13.56
C VAL A 88 -7.97 -2.94 12.14
N LEU A 89 -7.61 -4.16 11.77
CA LEU A 89 -7.91 -4.76 10.47
C LEU A 89 -9.42 -4.99 10.25
N LEU A 90 -10.23 -4.93 11.30
CA LEU A 90 -11.68 -5.09 11.23
C LEU A 90 -12.42 -3.75 11.06
N ASN A 91 -11.70 -2.62 11.10
CA ASN A 91 -12.29 -1.29 11.03
C ASN A 91 -12.28 -0.72 9.60
N HIS A 92 -13.07 0.33 9.39
CA HIS A 92 -13.01 1.18 8.19
C HIS A 92 -12.03 2.33 8.43
N GLU A 93 -10.74 2.00 8.47
CA GLU A 93 -9.65 2.93 8.82
C GLU A 93 -8.54 2.92 7.76
N PHE A 94 -8.85 2.42 6.55
CA PHE A 94 -7.91 2.34 5.43
C PHE A 94 -8.20 3.39 4.37
N TYR A 95 -7.13 3.93 3.82
CA TYR A 95 -7.10 4.99 2.81
C TYR A 95 -6.04 4.65 1.76
N ILE A 96 -6.12 5.23 0.57
CA ILE A 96 -5.01 5.28 -0.37
C ILE A 96 -3.96 6.25 0.19
N MET A 97 -2.70 5.81 0.24
CA MET A 97 -1.61 6.66 0.66
C MET A 97 -1.36 7.73 -0.40
N LYS A 98 -1.42 9.00 0.02
CA LYS A 98 -1.09 10.13 -0.85
C LYS A 98 0.40 10.41 -0.80
N PHE A 99 0.90 11.04 -1.86
CA PHE A 99 2.28 11.46 -1.99
C PHE A 99 2.35 12.90 -2.47
N ASP A 100 3.36 13.63 -2.03
CA ASP A 100 3.66 14.98 -2.53
C ASP A 100 4.31 14.95 -3.93
N ALA A 101 4.65 16.13 -4.46
CA ALA A 101 5.22 16.26 -5.80
C ALA A 101 6.62 15.62 -5.91
N GLU A 102 7.32 15.49 -4.79
CA GLU A 102 8.63 14.88 -4.66
C GLU A 102 8.54 13.35 -4.45
N GLY A 103 7.34 12.81 -4.27
CA GLY A 103 7.09 11.39 -4.03
C GLY A 103 7.25 10.96 -2.57
N ASN A 104 7.28 11.91 -1.62
CA ASN A 104 7.26 11.58 -0.20
C ASN A 104 5.83 11.29 0.25
N PRO A 105 5.62 10.34 1.18
CA PRO A 105 4.29 10.05 1.68
C PRO A 105 3.68 11.24 2.44
N ASP A 106 2.45 11.61 2.11
CA ASP A 106 1.69 12.69 2.76
C ASP A 106 0.93 12.15 3.99
N TRP A 107 1.35 12.64 5.16
CA TRP A 107 0.82 12.24 6.46
C TRP A 107 -0.27 13.18 7.01
N THR A 108 -0.72 14.16 6.22
CA THR A 108 -1.86 15.01 6.62
C THR A 108 -3.08 14.16 6.95
N ASP A 109 -3.90 14.63 7.89
CA ASP A 109 -5.08 13.89 8.33
C ASP A 109 -6.08 13.77 7.17
N PRO A 110 -6.39 12.54 6.70
CA PRO A 110 -7.26 12.35 5.54
C PRO A 110 -8.71 12.77 5.79
N THR A 111 -9.11 13.00 7.04
CA THR A 111 -10.46 13.45 7.42
C THR A 111 -10.60 14.97 7.45
N VAL A 112 -9.49 15.70 7.47
CA VAL A 112 -9.52 17.16 7.43
C VAL A 112 -9.75 17.60 5.99
N LYS A 113 -10.95 18.11 5.70
CA LYS A 113 -11.23 18.74 4.39
C LYS A 113 -10.23 19.88 4.18
N SER A 114 -9.55 19.86 3.03
CA SER A 114 -8.76 21.00 2.56
C SER A 114 -9.65 22.23 2.59
N LYS A 115 -9.23 23.27 3.32
CA LYS A 115 -9.87 24.59 3.21
C LYS A 115 -9.62 25.08 1.79
N GLU A 116 -10.68 25.11 0.98
CA GLU A 116 -10.73 25.91 -0.25
C GLU A 116 -10.49 27.39 0.05
#